data_AF-A0AAE0I9B6-F1
#
_entry.id   AF-A0AAE0I9B6-F1
#
_cell.length_a   1.000
_cell.length_b   1.000
_cell.length_c   1.000
_cell.angle_alpha   90.00
_cell.angle_beta   90.00
_cell.angle_gamma   90.00
#
_symmetry.space_group_name_H-M   'P 1'
#
loop_
_entity.id
_entity.type
_entity.pdbx_description
1 polymer ?
#
loop_
_entity_poly.entity_id
_entity_poly.type
_entity_poly.pdbx_seq_one_letter_code
_entity_poly.pdbx_strand_id
1 'polypeptide(L)'
;MSSPEPDYHIVTTDKPASRTARRKSPAQKIRSSTKGPNDDVVAAPTGAGADMDEPLVDHTEALALHSKRTERQRRKLAKKSLAPSPPATSRLLNLPCELLLEILCTLPPSALFTLLRVCKFLRAFILSEQRYIAKHIISLRYACLAKSFPLPVPIEAVPPALQARLQHTTRTDFMATQRPYQLVQPANPSVTCTCHACILRWNCLCIAVDFAHWQDNLDSGEPIPMFPRGMSPKWNRTLNAHVAAVVLKCIRSPLWYARVLEAHLVSTTRSIRRHGLNKGNKRRRFRMTEEDVRAGTADFLERSGPPTSEIPYHRDNYYLLEAFVPHRSWIKGEEQWVYAPADQHERDLDMMFNGDAGRKMNRAEGQAVDPQSDTRL
;
A
#
# COMPACT_ATOMS: atom_id res chain seq x y z
N MET A 1 -18.95 6.19 -52.99
CA MET A 1 -17.67 5.49 -53.25
C MET A 1 -16.83 5.59 -52.00
N SER A 2 -16.15 4.49 -51.64
CA SER A 2 -15.23 4.35 -50.49
C SER A 2 -15.92 4.27 -49.13
N SER A 3 -15.60 3.39 -48.18
CA SER A 3 -14.82 2.15 -48.09
C SER A 3 -15.22 1.54 -46.71
N PRO A 4 -15.08 0.23 -46.49
CA PRO A 4 -15.73 -0.47 -45.38
C PRO A 4 -14.98 -0.31 -44.04
N GLU A 5 -15.73 -0.40 -42.95
CA GLU A 5 -15.25 -0.49 -41.58
C GLU A 5 -14.30 -1.69 -41.39
N PRO A 6 -13.19 -1.57 -40.63
CA PRO A 6 -12.46 -2.73 -40.18
C PRO A 6 -13.00 -3.24 -38.84
N ASP A 7 -13.51 -4.47 -38.89
CA ASP A 7 -13.69 -5.40 -37.77
C ASP A 7 -12.39 -5.52 -36.95
N TYR A 8 -12.46 -5.15 -35.67
CA TYR A 8 -11.43 -5.53 -34.70
C TYR A 8 -11.78 -6.89 -34.08
N HIS A 9 -11.16 -7.95 -34.63
CA HIS A 9 -11.04 -9.24 -33.97
C HIS A 9 -10.18 -9.12 -32.71
N ILE A 10 -10.81 -9.10 -31.55
CA ILE A 10 -10.13 -9.35 -30.27
C ILE A 10 -9.96 -10.87 -30.14
N VAL A 11 -8.71 -11.33 -30.16
CA VAL A 11 -8.32 -12.69 -29.77
C VAL A 11 -8.51 -12.82 -28.27
N THR A 12 -9.66 -13.33 -27.83
CA THR A 12 -9.86 -13.82 -26.46
C THR A 12 -9.74 -15.34 -26.45
N THR A 13 -8.60 -15.86 -26.03
CA THR A 13 -8.48 -17.25 -25.56
C THR A 13 -9.03 -17.32 -24.13
N ASP A 14 -10.27 -17.77 -24.00
CA ASP A 14 -10.65 -18.97 -23.23
C ASP A 14 -12.10 -18.91 -22.74
N LYS A 15 -12.86 -19.89 -23.24
CA LYS A 15 -14.24 -20.24 -22.87
C LYS A 15 -14.33 -20.66 -21.40
N PRO A 16 -15.37 -20.23 -20.66
CA PRO A 16 -15.77 -20.90 -19.43
C PRO A 16 -16.65 -22.12 -19.74
N ALA A 17 -16.19 -23.31 -19.35
CA ALA A 17 -17.02 -24.51 -19.35
C ALA A 17 -17.96 -24.51 -18.13
N SER A 18 -19.24 -24.30 -18.40
CA SER A 18 -20.34 -24.59 -17.49
C SER A 18 -20.48 -26.09 -17.25
N ARG A 19 -20.38 -26.55 -16.00
CA ARG A 19 -20.98 -27.82 -15.55
C ARG A 19 -21.72 -27.62 -14.24
N THR A 20 -23.03 -27.69 -14.36
CA THR A 20 -24.02 -27.93 -13.31
C THR A 20 -23.84 -29.34 -12.75
N ALA A 21 -23.74 -29.46 -11.41
CA ALA A 21 -23.97 -30.73 -10.70
C ALA A 21 -24.33 -30.49 -9.23
N ARG A 22 -25.63 -30.26 -9.03
CA ARG A 22 -26.50 -30.75 -7.93
C ARG A 22 -25.90 -31.83 -7.00
N ARG A 23 -25.85 -31.57 -5.69
CA ARG A 23 -26.17 -32.49 -4.56
C ARG A 23 -25.91 -31.81 -3.21
N LYS A 24 -26.97 -31.41 -2.49
CA LYS A 24 -27.57 -32.07 -1.30
C LYS A 24 -26.73 -31.94 -0.01
N SER A 25 -27.12 -30.99 0.82
CA SER A 25 -26.86 -30.90 2.26
C SER A 25 -27.44 -32.10 3.02
N PRO A 26 -26.86 -32.46 4.17
CA PRO A 26 -27.65 -32.99 5.26
C PRO A 26 -27.44 -32.21 6.57
N ALA A 27 -28.57 -31.69 7.05
CA ALA A 27 -29.06 -31.72 8.42
C ALA A 27 -28.07 -31.57 9.59
N GLN A 28 -28.23 -30.43 10.26
CA GLN A 28 -28.01 -30.23 11.69
C GLN A 28 -28.74 -31.32 12.51
N LYS A 29 -28.06 -31.87 13.52
CA LYS A 29 -28.73 -32.46 14.67
C LYS A 29 -28.14 -31.85 15.94
N ILE A 30 -28.94 -30.97 16.50
CA ILE A 30 -28.83 -30.37 17.83
C ILE A 30 -29.04 -31.50 18.85
N ARG A 31 -28.11 -31.63 19.82
CA ARG A 31 -28.42 -32.10 21.18
C ARG A 31 -27.63 -31.25 22.17
N SER A 32 -28.37 -30.37 22.82
CA SER A 32 -28.12 -29.73 24.11
C SER A 32 -27.90 -30.80 25.19
N SER A 33 -26.99 -30.60 26.16
CA SER A 33 -27.28 -30.13 27.54
C SER A 33 -26.50 -31.09 28.46
N THR A 34 -25.82 -30.79 29.57
CA THR A 34 -25.60 -29.58 30.39
C THR A 34 -24.56 -29.94 31.47
N LYS A 35 -23.74 -28.95 31.85
CA LYS A 35 -23.19 -28.61 33.20
C LYS A 35 -22.46 -29.68 34.06
N GLY A 36 -21.19 -29.36 34.40
CA GLY A 36 -20.43 -29.90 35.55
C GLY A 36 -20.89 -29.29 36.90
N PRO A 37 -20.03 -28.96 37.89
CA PRO A 37 -18.55 -29.09 37.98
C PRO A 37 -18.03 -29.55 39.40
N ASN A 38 -16.70 -29.52 39.60
CA ASN A 38 -15.95 -29.36 40.87
C ASN A 38 -16.02 -30.51 41.93
N ASP A 39 -15.06 -30.76 42.81
CA ASP A 39 -13.72 -30.24 43.13
C ASP A 39 -13.04 -31.29 44.07
N ASP A 40 -11.76 -31.06 44.35
CA ASP A 40 -11.02 -31.42 45.57
C ASP A 40 -10.49 -32.85 45.81
N VAL A 41 -9.17 -32.94 45.59
CA VAL A 41 -8.23 -33.84 46.27
C VAL A 41 -7.82 -33.19 47.60
N VAL A 42 -8.18 -33.79 48.73
CA VAL A 42 -7.54 -33.52 50.04
C VAL A 42 -7.30 -34.82 50.81
N ALA A 43 -6.06 -34.93 51.28
CA ALA A 43 -5.55 -35.69 52.43
C ALA A 43 -5.56 -37.23 52.39
N ALA A 44 -4.33 -37.76 52.46
CA ALA A 44 -4.04 -39.05 53.06
C ALA A 44 -4.41 -39.06 54.55
N PRO A 45 -4.73 -40.25 55.09
CA PRO A 45 -3.95 -40.70 56.24
C PRO A 45 -3.52 -42.17 56.14
N THR A 46 -2.26 -42.36 56.47
CA THR A 46 -1.68 -43.44 57.30
C THR A 46 -2.55 -44.68 57.61
N GLY A 47 -2.07 -45.83 57.15
CA GLY A 47 -1.62 -46.86 58.09
C GLY A 47 -2.45 -48.14 58.20
N ALA A 48 -1.70 -49.24 58.17
CA ALA A 48 -1.97 -50.57 58.72
C ALA A 48 -2.70 -51.60 57.84
N GLY A 49 -2.03 -52.74 57.69
CA GLY A 49 -2.67 -54.04 57.79
C GLY A 49 -3.04 -54.70 56.47
N ALA A 50 -2.15 -55.57 56.02
CA ALA A 50 -2.44 -56.67 55.11
C ALA A 50 -3.77 -57.37 55.43
N ASP A 51 -4.65 -57.48 54.43
CA ASP A 51 -5.25 -58.76 54.04
C ASP A 51 -6.04 -58.63 52.71
N MET A 52 -5.68 -59.51 51.78
CA MET A 52 -6.57 -60.12 50.77
C MET A 52 -7.29 -59.22 49.76
N ASP A 53 -6.56 -58.74 48.74
CA ASP A 53 -7.14 -58.50 47.40
C ASP A 53 -6.15 -59.01 46.35
N GLU A 54 -6.35 -60.27 45.94
CA GLU A 54 -5.62 -60.91 44.86
C GLU A 54 -5.94 -60.14 43.55
N PRO A 55 -4.95 -59.57 42.84
CA PRO A 55 -5.21 -58.88 41.60
C PRO A 55 -5.66 -59.91 40.56
N LEU A 56 -6.90 -59.77 40.06
CA LEU A 56 -7.38 -60.55 38.92
C LEU A 56 -6.54 -60.16 37.68
N VAL A 57 -5.44 -60.88 37.49
CA VAL A 57 -4.57 -60.74 36.32
C VAL A 57 -5.35 -61.29 35.13
N ASP A 58 -5.68 -60.41 34.18
CA ASP A 58 -6.25 -60.80 32.90
C ASP A 58 -5.19 -61.59 32.10
N HIS A 59 -5.26 -62.92 32.21
CA HIS A 59 -4.41 -63.87 31.51
C HIS A 59 -4.86 -64.11 30.05
N THR A 60 -5.72 -63.27 29.48
CA THR A 60 -6.08 -63.42 28.07
C THR A 60 -4.89 -63.09 27.18
N GLU A 61 -4.26 -64.13 26.63
CA GLU A 61 -3.36 -63.97 25.49
C GLU A 61 -4.10 -63.24 24.39
N ALA A 62 -3.53 -62.13 23.90
CA ALA A 62 -4.12 -61.34 22.85
C ALA A 62 -4.33 -62.22 21.61
N LEU A 63 -5.57 -62.65 21.37
CA LEU A 63 -5.97 -63.46 20.23
C LEU A 63 -5.36 -62.86 18.95
N ALA A 64 -4.42 -63.59 18.36
CA ALA A 64 -3.79 -63.19 17.12
C ALA A 64 -4.87 -63.17 16.02
N LEU A 65 -5.44 -61.99 15.80
CA LEU A 65 -6.55 -61.81 14.88
C LEU A 65 -6.02 -61.91 13.45
N HIS A 66 -5.86 -63.14 12.97
CA HIS A 66 -5.39 -63.55 11.64
C HIS A 66 -6.47 -63.35 10.57
N SER A 67 -7.10 -62.18 10.54
CA SER A 67 -7.97 -61.84 9.42
C SER A 67 -7.12 -61.35 8.24
N LYS A 68 -7.45 -61.77 7.03
CA LYS A 68 -6.83 -61.23 5.79
C LYS A 68 -6.93 -59.69 5.71
N ARG A 69 -7.90 -59.08 6.43
CA ARG A 69 -8.12 -57.63 6.49
C ARG A 69 -7.12 -56.94 7.42
N THR A 70 -6.84 -57.50 8.59
CA THR A 70 -5.86 -56.98 9.55
C THR A 70 -4.43 -57.13 9.02
N GLU A 71 -4.13 -58.23 8.32
CA GLU A 71 -2.84 -58.41 7.65
C GLU A 71 -2.62 -57.42 6.50
N ARG A 72 -3.67 -57.14 5.70
CA ARG A 72 -3.62 -56.09 4.66
C ARG A 72 -3.42 -54.69 5.26
N GLN A 73 -4.06 -54.38 6.39
CA GLN A 73 -3.83 -53.13 7.11
C GLN A 73 -2.40 -53.04 7.67
N ARG A 74 -1.89 -54.11 8.31
CA ARG A 74 -0.51 -54.18 8.79
C ARG A 74 0.51 -54.03 7.66
N ARG A 75 0.32 -54.73 6.53
CA ARG A 75 1.16 -54.56 5.33
C ARG A 75 1.07 -53.14 4.74
N LYS A 76 -0.10 -52.49 4.79
CA LYS A 76 -0.26 -51.09 4.35
C LYS A 76 0.43 -50.10 5.28
N LEU A 77 0.40 -50.34 6.60
CA LEU A 77 1.10 -49.54 7.59
C LEU A 77 2.61 -49.76 7.52
N ALA A 78 3.06 -51.01 7.38
CA ALA A 78 4.47 -51.35 7.20
C ALA A 78 5.04 -50.75 5.90
N LYS A 79 4.28 -50.77 4.79
CA LYS A 79 4.67 -50.08 3.54
C LYS A 79 4.70 -48.56 3.68
N LYS A 80 3.93 -47.97 4.59
CA LYS A 80 3.97 -46.53 4.89
C LYS A 80 5.12 -46.16 5.84
N SER A 81 5.51 -47.05 6.75
CA SER A 81 6.65 -46.82 7.65
C SER A 81 8.01 -47.13 6.99
N LEU A 82 8.03 -48.01 5.99
CA LEU A 82 9.21 -48.31 5.16
C LEU A 82 9.34 -47.38 3.95
N ALA A 83 8.33 -46.54 3.68
CA ALA A 83 8.48 -45.48 2.69
C ALA A 83 9.53 -44.50 3.24
N PRO A 84 10.66 -44.27 2.55
CA PRO A 84 11.61 -43.26 2.96
C PRO A 84 10.85 -41.95 3.13
N SER A 85 10.95 -41.33 4.31
CA SER A 85 10.41 -39.98 4.47
C SER A 85 11.00 -39.15 3.35
N PRO A 86 10.20 -38.40 2.57
CA PRO A 86 10.77 -37.51 1.57
C PRO A 86 11.87 -36.71 2.26
N PRO A 87 13.06 -36.55 1.64
CA PRO A 87 14.14 -35.78 2.25
C PRO A 87 13.55 -34.49 2.75
N ALA A 88 13.91 -34.08 3.98
CA ALA A 88 13.47 -32.87 4.62
C ALA A 88 13.81 -31.67 3.72
N THR A 89 12.99 -31.47 2.69
CA THR A 89 13.07 -30.37 1.77
C THR A 89 12.71 -29.21 2.66
N SER A 90 13.70 -28.36 2.95
CA SER A 90 13.52 -27.12 3.68
C SER A 90 12.57 -26.25 2.86
N ARG A 91 11.27 -26.49 3.08
CA ARG A 91 10.22 -25.66 2.49
C ARG A 91 10.41 -24.28 3.09
N LEU A 92 10.26 -23.24 2.28
CA LEU A 92 10.29 -21.85 2.74
C LEU A 92 9.44 -21.62 4.00
N LEU A 93 8.32 -22.35 4.12
CA LEU A 93 7.38 -22.28 5.24
C LEU A 93 7.85 -22.98 6.53
N ASN A 94 8.94 -23.74 6.47
CA ASN A 94 9.58 -24.38 7.63
C ASN A 94 10.72 -23.52 8.20
N LEU A 95 10.97 -22.34 7.63
CA LEU A 95 11.97 -21.41 8.16
C LEU A 95 11.46 -20.73 9.44
N PRO A 96 12.35 -20.42 10.40
CA PRO A 96 12.07 -19.45 11.45
C PRO A 96 11.52 -18.14 10.90
N CYS A 97 10.62 -17.50 11.66
CA CYS A 97 9.94 -16.27 11.25
C CYS A 97 10.93 -15.14 10.91
N GLU A 98 12.05 -15.08 11.63
CA GLU A 98 13.12 -14.10 11.48
C GLU A 98 13.78 -14.21 10.09
N LEU A 99 14.16 -15.43 9.70
CA LEU A 99 14.75 -15.68 8.38
C LEU A 99 13.74 -15.44 7.25
N LEU A 100 12.48 -15.80 7.48
CA LEU A 100 11.43 -15.50 6.52
C LEU A 100 11.24 -13.99 6.36
N LEU A 101 11.26 -13.22 7.44
CA LEU A 101 11.19 -11.76 7.40
C LEU A 101 12.38 -11.15 6.69
N GLU A 102 13.60 -11.62 6.96
CA GLU A 102 14.81 -11.14 6.28
C GLU A 102 14.69 -11.34 4.77
N ILE A 103 14.30 -12.54 4.33
CA ILE A 103 14.05 -12.82 2.91
C ILE A 103 12.99 -11.86 2.35
N LEU A 104 11.84 -11.72 3.01
CA LEU A 104 10.75 -10.86 2.55
C LEU A 104 11.14 -9.39 2.47
N CYS A 105 12.01 -8.92 3.37
CA CYS A 105 12.50 -7.54 3.39
C CYS A 105 13.47 -7.23 2.23
N THR A 106 14.09 -8.25 1.63
CA THR A 106 14.94 -8.04 0.43
C THR A 106 14.13 -7.94 -0.86
N LEU A 107 12.89 -8.44 -0.86
CA LEU A 107 12.03 -8.49 -2.05
C LEU A 107 11.44 -7.13 -2.41
N PRO A 108 11.22 -6.85 -3.70
CA PRO A 108 10.48 -5.67 -4.13
C PRO A 108 8.98 -5.81 -3.76
N PRO A 109 8.26 -4.70 -3.52
CA PRO A 109 6.85 -4.74 -3.16
C PRO A 109 5.97 -5.51 -4.16
N SER A 110 6.22 -5.40 -5.47
CA SER A 110 5.53 -6.17 -6.51
C SER A 110 5.61 -7.69 -6.31
N ALA A 111 6.77 -8.19 -5.90
CA ALA A 111 6.96 -9.60 -5.57
C ALA A 111 6.18 -9.99 -4.32
N LEU A 112 6.16 -9.13 -3.28
CA LEU A 112 5.35 -9.37 -2.07
C LEU A 112 3.86 -9.47 -2.40
N PHE A 113 3.32 -8.59 -3.25
CA PHE A 113 1.93 -8.69 -3.71
C PHE A 113 1.65 -9.97 -4.49
N THR A 114 2.65 -10.53 -5.17
CA THR A 114 2.54 -11.85 -5.79
C THR A 114 2.53 -12.97 -4.75
N LEU A 115 3.39 -12.90 -3.73
CA LEU A 115 3.42 -13.85 -2.61
C LEU A 115 2.12 -13.86 -1.79
N LEU A 116 1.45 -12.71 -1.64
CA LEU A 116 0.12 -12.62 -1.01
C LEU A 116 -0.96 -13.48 -1.68
N ARG A 117 -0.72 -13.92 -2.94
CA ARG A 117 -1.64 -14.77 -3.72
C ARG A 117 -1.25 -16.24 -3.71
N VAL A 118 -0.06 -16.60 -3.20
CA VAL A 118 0.47 -17.97 -3.27
C VAL A 118 -0.25 -18.89 -2.27
N CYS A 119 -0.32 -18.52 -1.00
CA CYS A 119 -1.02 -19.31 0.01
C CYS A 119 -1.57 -18.45 1.16
N LYS A 120 -2.52 -19.00 1.92
CA LYS A 120 -3.17 -18.30 3.05
C LYS A 120 -2.20 -17.92 4.15
N PHE A 121 -1.20 -18.78 4.43
CA PHE A 121 -0.19 -18.53 5.45
C PHE A 121 0.66 -17.30 5.10
N LEU A 122 1.28 -17.27 3.90
CA LEU A 122 2.08 -16.12 3.46
C LEU A 122 1.25 -14.85 3.41
N ARG A 123 -0.01 -14.95 2.97
CA ARG A 123 -0.93 -13.80 3.00
C ARG A 123 -1.14 -13.28 4.42
N ALA A 124 -1.44 -14.14 5.39
CA ALA A 124 -1.66 -13.74 6.77
C ALA A 124 -0.38 -13.15 7.39
N PHE A 125 0.75 -13.82 7.18
CA PHE A 125 2.05 -13.43 7.72
C PHE A 125 2.55 -12.08 7.16
N ILE A 126 2.52 -11.89 5.84
CA ILE A 126 2.94 -10.62 5.23
C ILE A 126 2.01 -9.47 5.67
N LEU A 127 0.70 -9.73 5.82
CA LEU A 127 -0.23 -8.68 6.24
C LEU A 127 -0.12 -8.33 7.73
N SER A 128 0.22 -9.29 8.61
CA SER A 128 0.50 -9.01 10.01
C SER A 128 1.79 -8.19 10.18
N GLU A 129 2.84 -8.56 9.46
CA GLU A 129 4.17 -7.93 9.54
C GLU A 129 4.39 -6.79 8.53
N GLN A 130 3.33 -6.33 7.84
CA GLN A 130 3.45 -5.38 6.73
C GLN A 130 4.15 -4.08 7.11
N ARG A 131 4.03 -3.62 8.37
CA ARG A 131 4.65 -2.39 8.86
C ARG A 131 6.17 -2.53 8.91
N TYR A 132 6.65 -3.64 9.48
CA TYR A 132 8.07 -3.94 9.59
C TYR A 132 8.68 -4.12 8.19
N ILE A 133 8.07 -4.97 7.37
CA ILE A 133 8.53 -5.28 6.01
C ILE A 133 8.59 -4.00 5.16
N ALA A 134 7.51 -3.22 5.14
CA ALA A 134 7.46 -1.99 4.34
C ALA A 134 8.48 -0.95 4.83
N LYS A 135 8.63 -0.76 6.14
CA LYS A 135 9.62 0.17 6.71
C LYS A 135 11.04 -0.19 6.24
N HIS A 136 11.39 -1.48 6.33
CA HIS A 136 12.72 -1.96 5.95
C HIS A 136 12.98 -1.80 4.44
N ILE A 137 12.00 -2.18 3.61
CA ILE A 137 12.10 -2.01 2.15
C ILE A 137 12.24 -0.54 1.77
N ILE A 138 11.44 0.34 2.38
CA ILE A 138 11.48 1.77 2.10
C ILE A 138 12.83 2.36 2.50
N SER A 139 13.36 2.02 3.68
CA SER A 139 14.69 2.51 4.09
C SER A 139 15.81 1.99 3.20
N LEU A 140 15.71 0.74 2.72
CA LEU A 140 16.74 0.12 1.91
C LEU A 140 16.73 0.62 0.45
N ARG A 141 15.54 0.79 -0.14
CA ARG A 141 15.40 1.01 -1.59
C ARG A 141 14.87 2.40 -1.97
N TYR A 142 14.06 3.02 -1.11
CA TYR A 142 13.23 4.17 -1.47
C TYR A 142 13.39 5.35 -0.50
N ALA A 143 14.51 5.46 0.20
CA ALA A 143 14.69 6.43 1.28
C ALA A 143 14.45 7.88 0.80
N CYS A 144 15.04 8.26 -0.33
CA CYS A 144 14.91 9.61 -0.90
C CYS A 144 13.48 9.88 -1.40
N LEU A 145 12.83 8.88 -2.01
CA LEU A 145 11.46 8.98 -2.51
C LEU A 145 10.47 9.08 -1.35
N ALA A 146 10.69 8.38 -0.25
CA ALA A 146 9.82 8.45 0.91
C ALA A 146 9.79 9.85 1.54
N LYS A 147 10.94 10.54 1.58
CA LYS A 147 11.02 11.95 2.00
C LYS A 147 10.31 12.90 1.03
N SER A 148 10.31 12.57 -0.26
CA SER A 148 9.74 13.38 -1.34
C SER A 148 8.22 13.21 -1.48
N PHE A 149 7.72 12.03 -1.14
CA PHE A 149 6.30 11.67 -1.20
C PHE A 149 5.74 11.34 0.19
N PRO A 150 5.71 12.31 1.13
CA PRO A 150 5.11 12.05 2.43
C PRO A 150 3.62 11.75 2.29
N LEU A 151 3.10 10.88 3.15
CA LEU A 151 1.68 10.50 3.13
C LEU A 151 0.81 11.66 3.65
N PRO A 152 -0.36 11.90 3.03
CA PRO A 152 -1.41 12.72 3.62
C PRO A 152 -1.87 12.13 4.96
N VAL A 153 -2.14 13.00 5.92
CA VAL A 153 -2.60 12.58 7.26
C VAL A 153 -4.08 12.20 7.17
N PRO A 154 -4.50 11.02 7.69
CA PRO A 154 -5.92 10.66 7.76
C PRO A 154 -6.66 11.64 8.67
N ILE A 155 -7.92 11.95 8.34
CA ILE A 155 -8.70 12.94 9.11
C ILE A 155 -8.88 12.50 10.57
N GLU A 156 -8.93 11.19 10.82
CA GLU A 156 -9.06 10.57 12.15
C GLU A 156 -7.90 10.92 13.08
N ALA A 157 -6.71 11.22 12.54
CA ALA A 157 -5.53 11.60 13.31
C ALA A 157 -5.49 13.11 13.64
N VAL A 158 -6.39 13.91 13.07
CA VAL A 158 -6.49 15.35 13.32
C VAL A 158 -7.40 15.60 14.53
N PRO A 159 -7.12 16.58 15.42
CA PRO A 159 -7.99 16.89 16.55
C PRO A 159 -9.45 17.19 16.13
N PRO A 160 -10.48 16.66 16.83
CA PRO A 160 -11.89 16.81 16.42
C PRO A 160 -12.36 18.25 16.19
N ALA A 161 -11.86 19.20 17.00
CA ALA A 161 -12.16 20.63 16.84
C ALA A 161 -11.72 21.18 15.47
N LEU A 162 -10.64 20.64 14.92
CA LEU A 162 -10.09 21.04 13.63
C LEU A 162 -10.75 20.26 12.48
N GLN A 163 -11.18 19.02 12.71
CA GLN A 163 -11.88 18.21 11.71
C GLN A 163 -13.14 18.91 11.18
N ALA A 164 -13.98 19.42 12.07
CA ALA A 164 -15.23 20.10 11.68
C ALA A 164 -14.98 21.30 10.75
N ARG A 165 -13.89 22.04 10.96
CA ARG A 165 -13.51 23.18 10.14
C ARG A 165 -12.94 22.76 8.79
N LEU A 166 -12.15 21.68 8.74
CA LEU A 166 -11.62 21.13 7.49
C LEU A 166 -12.72 20.55 6.59
N GLN A 167 -13.80 20.07 7.19
CA GLN A 167 -14.97 19.49 6.51
C GLN A 167 -16.06 20.51 6.18
N HIS A 168 -15.91 21.77 6.60
CA HIS A 168 -16.92 22.80 6.38
C HIS A 168 -17.15 23.07 4.89
N THR A 169 -18.42 23.16 4.47
CA THR A 169 -18.84 23.26 3.06
C THR A 169 -18.20 24.45 2.34
N THR A 170 -18.16 25.63 2.97
CA THR A 170 -17.50 26.82 2.39
C THR A 170 -16.05 26.57 2.00
N ARG A 171 -15.32 25.76 2.77
CA ARG A 171 -13.94 25.41 2.46
C ARG A 171 -13.88 24.38 1.33
N THR A 172 -14.73 23.36 1.36
CA THR A 172 -14.76 22.35 0.31
C THR A 172 -15.12 22.96 -1.04
N ASP A 173 -16.01 23.95 -1.05
CA ASP A 173 -16.42 24.68 -2.25
C ASP A 173 -15.28 25.56 -2.75
N PHE A 174 -14.63 26.32 -1.87
CA PHE A 174 -13.45 27.11 -2.23
C PHE A 174 -12.34 26.25 -2.85
N MET A 175 -12.07 25.09 -2.25
CA MET A 175 -11.10 24.13 -2.79
C MET A 175 -11.55 23.52 -4.12
N ALA A 176 -12.85 23.34 -4.31
CA ALA A 176 -13.40 22.84 -5.57
C ALA A 176 -13.27 23.86 -6.71
N THR A 177 -13.38 25.16 -6.40
CA THR A 177 -13.18 26.24 -7.38
C THR A 177 -11.70 26.41 -7.75
N GLN A 178 -10.79 26.26 -6.79
CA GLN A 178 -9.35 26.45 -6.99
C GLN A 178 -8.62 25.24 -7.59
N ARG A 179 -9.34 24.30 -8.25
CA ARG A 179 -8.74 23.06 -8.77
C ARG A 179 -7.71 23.36 -9.86
N PRO A 180 -6.40 23.22 -9.58
CA PRO A 180 -5.40 23.44 -10.62
C PRO A 180 -5.39 22.22 -11.55
N TYR A 181 -5.40 21.01 -10.99
CA TYR A 181 -5.09 19.79 -11.74
C TYR A 181 -6.34 19.07 -12.25
N GLN A 182 -6.45 18.89 -13.56
CA GLN A 182 -7.54 18.10 -14.17
C GLN A 182 -7.29 16.58 -14.12
N LEU A 183 -6.03 16.20 -13.92
CA LEU A 183 -5.57 14.81 -13.82
C LEU A 183 -5.67 14.23 -12.40
N VAL A 184 -5.96 15.05 -11.38
CA VAL A 184 -6.06 14.61 -9.98
C VAL A 184 -7.49 14.77 -9.46
N GLN A 185 -8.05 13.70 -8.89
CA GLN A 185 -9.27 13.85 -8.08
C GLN A 185 -8.93 14.53 -6.75
N PRO A 186 -9.74 15.47 -6.26
CA PRO A 186 -9.51 16.09 -4.95
C PRO A 186 -9.62 15.06 -3.83
N ALA A 187 -8.83 15.26 -2.77
CA ALA A 187 -8.92 14.45 -1.56
C ALA A 187 -10.29 14.60 -0.90
N ASN A 188 -10.84 13.49 -0.38
CA ASN A 188 -12.09 13.52 0.36
C ASN A 188 -11.84 14.03 1.79
N PRO A 189 -12.44 15.19 2.20
CA PRO A 189 -12.24 15.77 3.53
C PRO A 189 -12.79 14.90 4.67
N SER A 190 -13.68 13.95 4.37
CA SER A 190 -14.20 12.99 5.34
C SER A 190 -13.24 11.83 5.63
N VAL A 191 -12.14 11.70 4.88
CA VAL A 191 -11.19 10.58 5.04
C VAL A 191 -9.76 11.08 5.23
N THR A 192 -9.39 12.19 4.58
CA THR A 192 -8.03 12.73 4.58
C THR A 192 -8.04 14.19 5.00
N CYS A 193 -7.03 14.61 5.76
CA CYS A 193 -6.83 16.02 6.07
C CYS A 193 -6.68 16.85 4.79
N THR A 194 -7.32 18.00 4.75
CA THR A 194 -7.27 18.94 3.61
C THR A 194 -6.49 20.21 3.94
N CYS A 195 -5.54 20.17 4.88
CA CYS A 195 -4.54 21.24 5.02
C CYS A 195 -3.67 21.33 3.75
N HIS A 196 -2.94 22.44 3.57
CA HIS A 196 -2.20 22.70 2.32
C HIS A 196 -1.17 21.59 2.03
N ALA A 197 -0.39 21.19 3.03
CA ALA A 197 0.57 20.10 2.95
C ALA A 197 -0.09 18.78 2.57
N CYS A 198 -1.23 18.42 3.16
CA CYS A 198 -1.90 17.15 2.84
C CYS A 198 -2.50 17.15 1.43
N ILE A 199 -2.98 18.30 0.93
CA ILE A 199 -3.42 18.44 -0.47
C ILE A 199 -2.24 18.23 -1.42
N LEU A 200 -1.09 18.86 -1.16
CA LEU A 200 0.10 18.69 -1.99
C LEU A 200 0.62 17.24 -1.97
N ARG A 201 0.70 16.63 -0.78
CA ARG A 201 1.04 15.21 -0.60
C ARG A 201 0.11 14.29 -1.40
N TRP A 202 -1.19 14.55 -1.35
CA TRP A 202 -2.20 13.80 -2.10
C TRP A 202 -1.97 13.95 -3.60
N ASN A 203 -1.83 15.18 -4.09
CA ASN A 203 -1.60 15.46 -5.51
C ASN A 203 -0.33 14.77 -6.03
N CYS A 204 0.76 14.84 -5.26
CA CYS A 204 2.02 14.20 -5.62
C CYS A 204 1.88 12.67 -5.75
N LEU A 205 1.19 12.02 -4.80
CA LEU A 205 0.94 10.58 -4.88
C LEU A 205 0.02 10.21 -6.05
N CYS A 206 -1.01 11.01 -6.32
CA CYS A 206 -1.87 10.80 -7.49
C CYS A 206 -1.07 10.90 -8.79
N ILE A 207 -0.19 11.90 -8.90
CA ILE A 207 0.69 12.08 -10.07
C ILE A 207 1.66 10.91 -10.20
N ALA A 208 2.26 10.42 -9.11
CA ALA A 208 3.16 9.27 -9.17
C ALA A 208 2.46 8.02 -9.74
N VAL A 209 1.21 7.77 -9.35
CA VAL A 209 0.41 6.65 -9.86
C VAL A 209 -0.06 6.88 -11.31
N ASP A 210 -0.54 8.08 -11.63
CA ASP A 210 -0.96 8.43 -13.00
C ASP A 210 0.23 8.40 -13.98
N PHE A 211 1.39 8.93 -13.58
CA PHE A 211 2.62 8.86 -14.37
C PHE A 211 3.07 7.41 -14.63
N ALA A 212 2.92 6.53 -13.63
CA ALA A 212 3.20 5.11 -13.80
C ALA A 212 2.25 4.42 -14.79
N HIS A 213 0.97 4.82 -14.80
CA HIS A 213 -0.01 4.30 -15.74
C HIS A 213 0.35 4.62 -17.21
N TRP A 214 0.89 5.82 -17.47
CA TRP A 214 1.21 6.28 -18.83
C TRP A 214 2.61 5.92 -19.32
N GLN A 215 3.43 5.19 -18.54
CA GLN A 215 4.80 4.87 -18.96
C GLN A 215 4.86 4.06 -20.26
N ASP A 216 3.89 3.17 -20.49
CA ASP A 216 3.90 2.32 -21.69
C ASP A 216 3.65 3.16 -22.95
N ASN A 217 2.73 4.12 -22.90
CA ASN A 217 2.52 5.11 -23.97
C ASN A 217 3.77 5.96 -24.22
N LEU A 218 4.40 6.44 -23.14
CA LEU A 218 5.61 7.26 -23.24
C LEU A 218 6.79 6.51 -23.85
N ASP A 219 6.90 5.20 -23.60
CA ASP A 219 7.97 4.36 -24.12
C ASP A 219 7.71 3.86 -25.54
N SER A 220 6.46 3.58 -25.90
CA SER A 220 6.08 3.23 -27.27
C SER A 220 6.04 4.45 -28.21
N GLY A 221 5.99 5.67 -27.64
CA GLY A 221 5.78 6.89 -28.40
C GLY A 221 4.33 7.11 -28.82
N GLU A 222 3.39 6.34 -28.26
CA GLU A 222 1.96 6.54 -28.48
C GLU A 222 1.48 7.79 -27.73
N PRO A 223 0.74 8.69 -28.40
CA PRO A 223 0.29 9.92 -27.76
C PRO A 223 -0.72 9.62 -26.65
N ILE A 224 -0.46 10.18 -25.46
CA ILE A 224 -1.42 10.19 -24.34
C ILE A 224 -2.70 10.91 -24.78
N PRO A 225 -3.90 10.32 -24.59
CA PRO A 225 -5.17 10.95 -24.91
C PRO A 225 -5.37 12.28 -24.18
N MET A 226 -5.67 13.32 -24.98
CA MET A 226 -5.87 14.70 -24.54
C MET A 226 -7.35 15.07 -24.60
N PHE A 227 -7.79 15.97 -23.72
CA PHE A 227 -9.15 16.51 -23.75
C PHE A 227 -9.16 18.01 -23.37
N PRO A 228 -10.14 18.78 -23.87
CA PRO A 228 -10.24 20.21 -23.55
C PRO A 228 -10.45 20.47 -22.05
N ARG A 229 -10.00 21.64 -21.59
CA ARG A 229 -10.23 22.06 -20.20
C ARG A 229 -11.72 22.11 -19.87
N GLY A 230 -12.07 21.70 -18.66
CA GLY A 230 -13.45 21.65 -18.18
C GLY A 230 -14.23 20.41 -18.64
N MET A 231 -13.72 19.64 -19.61
CA MET A 231 -14.28 18.33 -19.92
C MET A 231 -13.73 17.26 -18.98
N SER A 232 -14.55 16.25 -18.69
CA SER A 232 -14.15 15.09 -17.90
C SER A 232 -14.68 13.82 -18.56
N PRO A 233 -14.01 13.33 -19.62
CA PRO A 233 -14.47 12.16 -20.34
C PRO A 233 -14.54 10.94 -19.41
N LYS A 234 -15.41 9.98 -19.73
CA LYS A 234 -15.67 8.81 -18.87
C LYS A 234 -14.39 8.07 -18.51
N TRP A 235 -13.51 7.84 -19.48
CA TRP A 235 -12.22 7.16 -19.26
C TRP A 235 -11.35 7.90 -18.22
N ASN A 236 -11.29 9.23 -18.27
CA ASN A 236 -10.47 10.03 -17.36
C ASN A 236 -11.04 10.01 -15.94
N ARG A 237 -12.38 10.06 -15.81
CA ARG A 237 -13.04 9.91 -14.50
C ARG A 237 -12.75 8.54 -13.89
N THR A 238 -12.83 7.48 -14.68
CA THR A 238 -12.51 6.11 -14.23
C THR A 238 -11.05 5.99 -13.81
N LEU A 239 -10.12 6.51 -14.61
CA LEU A 239 -8.69 6.52 -14.27
C LEU A 239 -8.42 7.30 -12.98
N ASN A 240 -8.92 8.54 -12.87
CA ASN A 240 -8.69 9.35 -11.69
C ASN A 240 -9.30 8.72 -10.43
N ALA A 241 -10.47 8.07 -10.53
CA ALA A 241 -11.07 7.32 -9.43
C ALA A 241 -10.22 6.11 -9.02
N HIS A 242 -9.64 5.39 -9.98
CA HIS A 242 -8.71 4.30 -9.71
C HIS A 242 -7.44 4.80 -9.01
N VAL A 243 -6.84 5.87 -9.51
CA VAL A 243 -5.67 6.53 -8.91
C VAL A 243 -5.97 6.94 -7.46
N ALA A 244 -7.09 7.63 -7.21
CA ALA A 244 -7.50 8.02 -5.87
C ALA A 244 -7.69 6.81 -4.94
N ALA A 245 -8.28 5.72 -5.44
CA ALA A 245 -8.45 4.50 -4.67
C ALA A 245 -7.11 3.84 -4.29
N VAL A 246 -6.09 3.92 -5.16
CA VAL A 246 -4.73 3.45 -4.83
C VAL A 246 -4.10 4.33 -3.75
N VAL A 247 -4.20 5.67 -3.85
CA VAL A 247 -3.66 6.59 -2.85
C VAL A 247 -4.32 6.39 -1.48
N LEU A 248 -5.65 6.18 -1.44
CA LEU A 248 -6.36 5.84 -0.20
C LEU A 248 -5.86 4.53 0.44
N LYS A 249 -5.48 3.53 -0.36
CA LYS A 249 -4.84 2.31 0.17
C LYS A 249 -3.47 2.61 0.77
N CYS A 250 -2.70 3.53 0.19
CA CYS A 250 -1.38 3.92 0.72
C CYS A 250 -1.47 4.54 2.11
N ILE A 251 -2.49 5.37 2.35
CA ILE A 251 -2.74 5.97 3.67
C ILE A 251 -3.00 4.89 4.74
N ARG A 252 -3.67 3.79 4.36
CA ARG A 252 -4.06 2.71 5.29
C ARG A 252 -3.07 1.55 5.38
N SER A 253 -2.26 1.33 4.35
CA SER A 253 -1.36 0.19 4.24
C SER A 253 0.03 0.64 3.79
N PRO A 254 1.06 0.45 4.65
CA PRO A 254 2.43 0.83 4.31
C PRO A 254 3.01 0.00 3.16
N LEU A 255 2.50 -1.22 2.94
CA LEU A 255 2.90 -2.05 1.81
C LEU A 255 2.38 -1.48 0.47
N TRP A 256 1.18 -0.91 0.45
CA TRP A 256 0.68 -0.18 -0.72
C TRP A 256 1.48 1.09 -0.98
N TYR A 257 1.87 1.81 0.06
CA TYR A 257 2.75 2.97 -0.06
C TYR A 257 4.11 2.58 -0.68
N ALA A 258 4.77 1.54 -0.15
CA ALA A 258 6.00 1.01 -0.73
C ALA A 258 5.84 0.61 -2.21
N ARG A 259 4.68 0.03 -2.57
CA ARG A 259 4.36 -0.33 -3.97
C ARG A 259 4.24 0.88 -4.89
N VAL A 260 3.68 1.99 -4.41
CA VAL A 260 3.64 3.24 -5.19
C VAL A 260 5.04 3.81 -5.37
N LEU A 261 5.89 3.79 -4.34
CA LEU A 261 7.29 4.22 -4.46
C LEU A 261 8.07 3.36 -5.45
N GLU A 262 7.88 2.03 -5.44
CA GLU A 262 8.47 1.13 -6.43
C GLU A 262 8.01 1.48 -7.85
N ALA A 263 6.70 1.64 -8.07
CA ALA A 263 6.16 1.99 -9.38
C ALA A 263 6.69 3.35 -9.88
N HIS A 264 6.83 4.30 -8.97
CA HIS A 264 7.39 5.62 -9.28
C HIS A 264 8.89 5.56 -9.59
N LEU A 265 9.66 4.76 -8.86
CA LEU A 265 11.07 4.52 -9.16
C LEU A 265 11.22 3.91 -10.56
N VAL A 266 10.45 2.86 -10.87
CA VAL A 266 10.45 2.23 -12.19
C VAL A 266 10.13 3.26 -13.29
N SER A 267 9.11 4.10 -13.07
CA SER A 267 8.71 5.15 -14.02
C SER A 267 9.81 6.19 -14.22
N THR A 268 10.45 6.61 -13.14
CA THR A 268 11.57 7.56 -13.18
C THR A 268 12.77 6.97 -13.91
N THR A 269 13.12 5.72 -13.63
CA THR A 269 14.21 5.00 -14.31
C THR A 269 13.93 4.84 -15.81
N ARG A 270 12.71 4.46 -16.20
CA ARG A 270 12.28 4.39 -17.61
C ARG A 270 12.41 5.75 -18.29
N SER A 271 11.92 6.81 -17.65
CA SER A 271 12.00 8.16 -18.18
C SER A 271 13.45 8.64 -18.36
N ILE A 272 14.31 8.53 -17.35
CA ILE A 272 15.73 8.93 -17.45
C ILE A 272 16.43 8.15 -18.57
N ARG A 273 16.16 6.85 -18.73
CA ARG A 273 16.70 6.06 -19.84
C ARG A 273 16.24 6.60 -21.19
N ARG A 274 14.93 6.81 -21.37
CA ARG A 274 14.34 7.35 -22.60
C ARG A 274 14.96 8.70 -22.96
N HIS A 275 15.06 9.62 -22.00
CA HIS A 275 15.70 10.92 -22.20
C HIS A 275 17.20 10.83 -22.47
N GLY A 276 17.90 9.86 -21.87
CA GLY A 276 19.31 9.61 -22.10
C GLY A 276 19.65 9.03 -23.49
N LEU A 277 18.68 8.34 -24.12
CA LEU A 277 18.79 7.81 -25.49
C LEU A 277 18.45 8.85 -26.58
N ASN A 278 17.78 9.93 -26.21
CA ASN A 278 17.41 11.00 -27.15
C ASN A 278 18.67 11.75 -27.64
N LYS A 279 19.07 11.48 -28.88
CA LYS A 279 20.25 12.09 -29.54
C LYS A 279 20.23 13.63 -29.55
N GLY A 280 19.04 14.24 -29.51
CA GLY A 280 18.84 15.69 -29.44
C GLY A 280 19.09 16.30 -28.06
N ASN A 281 18.99 15.53 -26.97
CA ASN A 281 19.22 16.01 -25.61
C ASN A 281 20.65 15.66 -25.16
N LYS A 282 21.58 16.59 -25.36
CA LYS A 282 22.99 16.40 -24.96
C LYS A 282 23.23 16.56 -23.45
N ARG A 283 22.24 17.03 -22.68
CA ARG A 283 22.39 17.31 -21.23
C ARG A 283 21.78 16.17 -20.42
N ARG A 284 22.64 15.34 -19.82
CA ARG A 284 22.21 14.34 -18.83
C ARG A 284 22.03 15.01 -17.47
N ARG A 285 20.78 15.21 -17.05
CA ARG A 285 20.46 15.87 -15.78
C ARG A 285 20.62 14.92 -14.59
N PHE A 286 20.32 13.64 -14.78
CA PHE A 286 20.49 12.59 -13.79
C PHE A 286 21.60 11.63 -14.21
N ARG A 287 22.52 11.34 -13.30
CA ARG A 287 23.58 10.34 -13.50
C ARG A 287 23.06 9.01 -12.96
N MET A 288 22.51 8.19 -13.84
CA MET A 288 22.04 6.84 -13.53
C MET A 288 22.85 5.83 -14.34
N THR A 289 23.43 4.84 -13.67
CA THR A 289 24.21 3.76 -14.26
C THR A 289 23.36 2.49 -14.43
N GLU A 290 23.85 1.51 -15.19
CA GLU A 290 23.19 0.21 -15.28
C GLU A 290 23.21 -0.55 -13.95
N GLU A 291 24.20 -0.29 -13.09
CA GLU A 291 24.25 -0.82 -11.72
C GLU A 291 23.11 -0.27 -10.86
N ASP A 292 22.83 1.03 -10.95
CA ASP A 292 21.72 1.67 -10.23
C ASP A 292 20.39 1.02 -10.63
N VAL A 293 20.20 0.73 -11.92
CA VAL A 293 18.98 0.08 -12.40
C VAL A 293 18.87 -1.36 -11.91
N ARG A 294 19.97 -2.13 -11.90
CA ARG A 294 19.99 -3.49 -11.36
C ARG A 294 19.76 -3.52 -9.86
N ALA A 295 20.32 -2.57 -9.12
CA ALA A 295 20.11 -2.45 -7.68
C ALA A 295 18.64 -2.19 -7.34
N GLY A 296 17.94 -1.44 -8.20
CA GLY A 296 16.54 -1.11 -8.00
C GLY A 296 16.35 -0.24 -6.76
N THR A 297 17.31 0.65 -6.50
CA THR A 297 17.31 1.63 -5.42
C THR A 297 17.22 3.05 -5.97
N ALA A 298 16.74 3.96 -5.16
CA ALA A 298 16.58 5.36 -5.51
C ALA A 298 17.83 6.20 -5.21
N ASP A 299 18.98 5.58 -4.89
CA ASP A 299 20.18 6.27 -4.41
C ASP A 299 20.80 7.20 -5.45
N PHE A 300 20.65 6.87 -6.74
CA PHE A 300 21.12 7.74 -7.82
C PHE A 300 20.40 9.09 -7.86
N LEU A 301 19.20 9.20 -7.26
CA LEU A 301 18.45 10.47 -7.15
C LEU A 301 18.97 11.38 -6.03
N GLU A 302 19.83 10.88 -5.14
CA GLU A 302 20.51 11.68 -4.11
C GLU A 302 21.76 12.37 -4.66
N ARG A 303 22.23 11.99 -5.86
CA ARG A 303 23.31 12.68 -6.56
C ARG A 303 22.86 14.09 -6.96
N SER A 304 23.82 14.99 -7.16
CA SER A 304 23.55 16.36 -7.63
C SER A 304 22.71 16.36 -8.91
N GLY A 305 21.63 17.13 -8.94
CA GLY A 305 20.73 17.24 -10.08
C GLY A 305 19.88 18.51 -10.02
N PRO A 306 19.19 18.86 -11.11
CA PRO A 306 18.28 20.00 -11.08
C PRO A 306 17.10 19.71 -10.13
N PRO A 307 16.58 20.73 -9.43
CA PRO A 307 15.37 20.58 -8.64
C PRO A 307 14.21 20.19 -9.55
N THR A 308 13.40 19.23 -9.12
CA THR A 308 12.20 18.75 -9.83
C THR A 308 10.95 19.00 -8.99
N SER A 309 10.85 20.23 -8.47
CA SER A 309 9.76 20.68 -7.60
C SER A 309 8.48 21.06 -8.36
N GLU A 310 8.56 21.27 -9.67
CA GLU A 310 7.40 21.65 -10.48
C GLU A 310 6.43 20.46 -10.62
N ILE A 311 5.20 20.66 -10.14
CA ILE A 311 4.14 19.66 -10.19
C ILE A 311 3.52 19.66 -11.60
N PRO A 312 3.52 18.51 -12.32
CA PRO A 312 2.87 18.39 -13.62
C PRO A 312 1.40 18.85 -13.58
N TYR A 313 1.10 19.92 -14.33
CA TYR A 313 -0.26 20.45 -14.43
C TYR A 313 -1.13 19.69 -15.44
N HIS A 314 -0.51 19.24 -16.53
CA HIS A 314 -1.11 18.46 -17.59
C HIS A 314 -0.32 17.16 -17.83
N ARG A 315 -0.95 16.12 -18.40
CA ARG A 315 -0.25 14.91 -18.83
C ARG A 315 0.78 15.15 -19.95
N ASP A 316 0.68 16.28 -20.65
CA ASP A 316 1.68 16.69 -21.64
C ASP A 316 3.04 16.97 -21.00
N ASN A 317 3.04 17.41 -19.74
CA ASN A 317 4.27 17.62 -19.00
C ASN A 317 5.05 16.30 -18.82
N TYR A 318 4.40 15.13 -18.91
CA TYR A 318 5.06 13.83 -18.76
C TYR A 318 6.08 13.52 -19.86
N TYR A 319 5.91 14.06 -21.07
CA TYR A 319 6.89 13.87 -22.16
C TYR A 319 8.24 14.54 -21.87
N LEU A 320 8.25 15.60 -21.05
CA LEU A 320 9.45 16.35 -20.69
C LEU A 320 9.96 15.98 -19.28
N LEU A 321 9.25 15.09 -18.58
CA LEU A 321 9.49 14.78 -17.19
C LEU A 321 10.50 13.66 -17.03
N GLU A 322 11.78 14.01 -16.88
CA GLU A 322 12.85 13.04 -16.60
C GLU A 322 12.68 12.38 -15.23
N ALA A 323 12.43 13.17 -14.19
CA ALA A 323 12.15 12.68 -12.83
C ALA A 323 11.18 13.64 -12.13
N PHE A 324 10.21 13.09 -11.40
CA PHE A 324 9.34 13.88 -10.52
C PHE A 324 9.67 13.53 -9.08
N VAL A 325 10.31 14.46 -8.38
CA VAL A 325 10.70 14.24 -6.99
C VAL A 325 10.36 15.51 -6.21
N PRO A 326 9.07 15.65 -5.81
CA PRO A 326 8.56 16.87 -5.20
C PRO A 326 9.10 17.03 -3.77
N HIS A 327 8.82 18.18 -3.16
CA HIS A 327 9.20 18.48 -1.77
C HIS A 327 10.71 18.40 -1.48
N ARG A 328 11.56 18.57 -2.49
CA ARG A 328 13.01 18.74 -2.31
C ARG A 328 13.58 19.83 -3.20
N SER A 329 14.68 20.41 -2.75
CA SER A 329 15.45 21.42 -3.49
C SER A 329 16.95 21.21 -3.27
N TRP A 330 17.76 21.55 -4.28
CA TRP A 330 19.22 21.47 -4.17
C TRP A 330 19.77 22.80 -3.67
N ILE A 331 20.43 22.79 -2.51
CA ILE A 331 21.13 23.98 -2.00
C ILE A 331 22.57 23.95 -2.48
N LYS A 332 22.90 24.84 -3.43
CA LYS A 332 24.25 24.87 -4.04
C LYS A 332 25.37 25.12 -3.04
N GLY A 333 25.12 25.92 -1.99
CA GLY A 333 26.15 26.25 -0.99
C GLY A 333 26.53 25.09 -0.07
N GLU A 334 25.61 24.15 0.15
CA GLU A 334 25.80 23.01 1.05
C GLU A 334 25.96 21.68 0.29
N GLU A 335 25.85 21.73 -1.05
CA GLU A 335 25.88 20.57 -1.95
C GLU A 335 24.99 19.40 -1.49
N GLN A 336 23.81 19.72 -0.95
CA GLN A 336 22.88 18.74 -0.43
C GLN A 336 21.43 18.98 -0.85
N TRP A 337 20.65 17.91 -0.83
CA TRP A 337 19.20 17.96 -0.96
C TRP A 337 18.56 18.37 0.37
N VAL A 338 17.76 19.43 0.33
CA VAL A 338 16.88 19.82 1.45
C VAL A 338 15.46 19.46 1.11
N TYR A 339 14.80 18.81 2.08
CA TYR A 339 13.43 18.32 1.97
C TYR A 339 12.46 19.24 2.72
N ALA A 340 11.18 19.17 2.34
CA ALA A 340 10.14 19.86 3.09
C ALA A 340 10.14 19.42 4.57
N PRO A 341 9.94 20.34 5.52
CA PRO A 341 9.91 20.02 6.94
C PRO A 341 8.87 18.96 7.28
N ALA A 342 9.21 18.04 8.19
CA ALA A 342 8.30 16.98 8.62
C ALA A 342 7.05 17.55 9.33
N ASP A 343 7.23 18.65 10.05
CA ASP A 343 6.22 19.37 10.84
C ASP A 343 5.36 20.36 10.01
N GLN A 344 5.49 20.35 8.68
CA GLN A 344 4.74 21.25 7.81
C GLN A 344 3.21 21.05 7.94
N HIS A 345 2.76 19.83 8.26
CA HIS A 345 1.34 19.57 8.47
C HIS A 345 0.82 20.34 9.69
N GLU A 346 1.53 20.26 10.80
CA GLU A 346 1.22 20.90 12.07
C GLU A 346 1.24 22.42 11.90
N ARG A 347 2.27 22.96 11.26
CA ARG A 347 2.36 24.41 10.94
C ARG A 347 1.19 24.88 10.09
N ASP A 348 0.77 24.10 9.09
CA ASP A 348 -0.36 24.44 8.24
C ASP A 348 -1.68 24.43 9.01
N LEU A 349 -1.87 23.48 9.93
CA LEU A 349 -3.03 23.48 10.82
C LEU A 349 -2.99 24.75 11.69
N ASP A 350 -1.88 25.02 12.38
CA ASP A 350 -1.74 26.19 13.24
C ASP A 350 -2.01 27.49 12.49
N MET A 351 -1.48 27.65 11.28
CA MET A 351 -1.73 28.83 10.44
C MET A 351 -3.22 28.97 10.08
N MET A 352 -3.88 27.87 9.72
CA MET A 352 -5.31 27.87 9.37
C MET A 352 -6.22 28.17 10.56
N PHE A 353 -5.80 27.86 11.79
CA PHE A 353 -6.68 27.93 12.95
C PHE A 353 -6.36 29.10 13.89
N ASN A 354 -5.08 29.41 14.12
CA ASN A 354 -4.64 30.55 14.94
C ASN A 354 -4.57 31.84 14.11
N GLY A 355 -4.28 31.75 12.81
CA GLY A 355 -4.30 32.90 11.90
C GLY A 355 -5.69 33.53 11.72
N ASP A 356 -6.75 32.73 11.86
CA ASP A 356 -8.14 33.23 11.85
C ASP A 356 -8.54 33.97 13.13
N ALA A 357 -7.90 33.68 14.27
CA ALA A 357 -8.08 34.45 15.50
C ALA A 357 -7.41 35.83 15.37
N GLY A 358 -6.19 35.88 14.82
CA GLY A 358 -5.48 37.13 14.53
C GLY A 358 -6.17 38.00 13.47
N ARG A 359 -6.74 37.42 12.41
CA ARG A 359 -7.53 38.17 11.42
C ARG A 359 -8.84 38.72 11.99
N LYS A 360 -9.47 38.02 12.94
CA LYS A 360 -10.70 38.51 13.60
C LYS A 360 -10.41 39.63 14.59
N MET A 361 -9.30 39.57 15.35
CA MET A 361 -8.85 40.71 16.18
C MET A 361 -8.49 41.93 15.33
N ASN A 362 -7.69 41.77 14.28
CA ASN A 362 -7.30 42.90 13.42
C ASN A 362 -8.49 43.52 12.65
N ARG A 363 -9.54 42.73 12.34
CA ARG A 363 -10.76 43.24 11.71
C ARG A 363 -11.70 43.92 12.71
N ALA A 364 -11.70 43.49 13.98
CA ALA A 364 -12.41 44.16 15.06
C ALA A 364 -11.74 45.48 15.47
N GLU A 365 -10.41 45.52 15.48
CA GLU A 365 -9.63 46.75 15.74
C GLU A 365 -9.70 47.73 14.55
N GLY A 366 -9.74 47.24 13.31
CA GLY A 366 -9.90 48.08 12.11
C GLY A 366 -11.32 48.62 11.86
N GLN A 367 -12.32 48.18 12.64
CA GLN A 367 -13.69 48.72 12.61
C GLN A 367 -13.98 49.70 13.76
N ALA A 368 -13.01 49.96 14.64
CA ALA A 368 -13.10 50.93 15.73
C ALA A 368 -12.40 52.26 15.39
N VAL A 369 -12.40 52.67 14.11
CA VAL A 369 -11.97 54.01 13.71
C VAL A 369 -13.22 54.89 13.60
N ASP A 370 -13.34 55.76 14.59
CA ASP A 370 -14.38 56.78 14.79
C ASP A 370 -14.58 57.66 13.53
N PRO A 371 -15.82 57.88 13.05
CA PRO A 371 -16.10 58.77 11.94
C PRO A 371 -16.14 60.24 12.39
N GLN A 372 -15.07 60.72 13.02
CA GLN A 372 -14.93 62.13 13.41
C GLN A 372 -13.48 62.61 13.31
N SER A 373 -13.01 62.86 12.10
CA SER A 373 -11.96 63.86 11.86
C SER A 373 -11.87 64.20 10.37
N ASP A 374 -12.95 64.76 9.83
CA ASP A 374 -12.83 65.58 8.62
C ASP A 374 -13.37 66.98 8.96
N THR A 375 -12.48 67.81 9.48
CA THR A 375 -12.67 69.26 9.49
C THR A 375 -11.30 69.92 9.44
N ARG A 376 -11.11 70.73 8.39
CA ARG A 376 -10.02 71.71 8.15
C ARG A 376 -8.74 71.07 7.56
N LEU A 377 -8.17 71.56 6.46
CA LEU A 377 -8.10 72.91 5.87
C LEU A 377 -8.24 72.88 4.34
#